data_AF-A0A410TS44-F1
#
_entry.id   AF-A0A410TS44-F1
#
_cell.length_a   1.000
_cell.length_b   1.000
_cell.length_c   1.000
_cell.angle_alpha   90.00
_cell.angle_beta   90.00
_cell.angle_gamma   90.00
#
_symmetry.space_group_name_H-M   'P 1'
#
loop_
_entity.id
_entity.type
_entity.pdbx_description
1 polymer ?
#
loop_
_entity_poly.entity_id
_entity_poly.type
_entity_poly.pdbx_seq_one_letter_code
_entity_poly.pdbx_strand_id
1 'polypeptide(L)'
;MGYACPVCDTPQRDGEHLAHHLAFTAMLHGGDHEDWLDDRVPDWSEREPAGLAAEVTPHAADAEYNEVFEDTVPRGRPDVGMGSGANPDDAGHGGGGAGHGHDHDHLADRNEPPETGVPDADTVDDPTVAEAIRDARELTREATGDGNATNDDTNLESSDADSEEDATVDPDRGS
;
A
#
# COMPACT_ATOMS: atom_id res chain seq x y z
N MET A 1 1.71 -9.13 -19.72
CA MET A 1 2.61 -10.28 -19.99
C MET A 1 3.89 -9.95 -19.27
N GLY A 2 4.29 -10.77 -18.30
CA GLY A 2 5.44 -10.52 -17.44
C GLY A 2 6.66 -11.31 -17.87
N TYR A 3 7.72 -11.25 -17.06
CA TYR A 3 8.97 -11.98 -17.28
C TYR A 3 9.38 -12.73 -16.03
N ALA A 4 9.77 -14.00 -16.16
CA ALA A 4 10.35 -14.76 -15.06
C ALA A 4 11.81 -14.34 -14.83
N CYS A 5 12.18 -14.13 -13.56
CA CYS A 5 13.57 -13.94 -13.20
C CYS A 5 14.40 -15.18 -13.58
N PRO A 6 15.48 -15.05 -14.36
CA PRO A 6 16.28 -16.19 -14.84
C PRO A 6 17.06 -16.91 -13.72
N VAL A 7 17.07 -16.37 -12.50
CA VAL A 7 17.80 -16.91 -11.34
C VAL A 7 16.86 -17.65 -10.39
N CYS A 8 15.70 -17.05 -10.08
CA CYS A 8 14.78 -17.58 -9.06
C CYS A 8 13.38 -17.91 -9.59
N ASP A 9 13.18 -17.84 -10.91
CA ASP A 9 11.91 -18.11 -11.63
C ASP A 9 10.71 -17.25 -11.19
N THR A 10 10.92 -16.23 -10.36
CA THR A 10 9.84 -15.38 -9.84
C THR A 10 9.26 -14.53 -10.98
N PRO A 11 7.94 -14.59 -11.25
CA PRO A 11 7.31 -13.79 -12.30
C PRO A 11 7.26 -12.31 -11.91
N GLN A 12 7.71 -11.45 -12.80
CA GLN A 12 7.72 -9.99 -12.67
C GLN A 12 6.75 -9.37 -13.66
N ARG A 13 6.12 -8.26 -13.26
CA ARG A 13 5.03 -7.64 -14.04
C ARG A 13 5.45 -7.22 -15.45
N ASP A 14 6.65 -6.66 -15.57
CA ASP A 14 7.25 -6.17 -16.81
C ASP A 14 8.78 -6.20 -16.72
N GLY A 15 9.45 -5.80 -17.81
CA GLY A 15 10.91 -5.83 -17.91
C GLY A 15 11.61 -4.89 -16.93
N GLU A 16 10.99 -3.77 -16.56
CA GLU A 16 11.56 -2.83 -15.60
C GLU A 16 11.48 -3.38 -14.17
N HIS A 17 10.36 -4.01 -13.80
CA HIS A 17 10.25 -4.72 -12.54
C HIS A 17 11.23 -5.89 -12.44
N LEU A 18 11.48 -6.60 -13.56
CA LEU A 18 12.54 -7.60 -13.63
C LEU A 18 13.93 -6.99 -13.40
N ALA A 19 14.25 -5.88 -14.06
CA ALA A 19 15.52 -5.19 -13.88
C ALA A 19 15.72 -4.73 -12.43
N HIS A 20 14.70 -4.14 -11.81
CA HIS A 20 14.74 -3.76 -10.40
C HIS A 20 14.90 -4.96 -9.46
N HIS A 21 14.16 -6.04 -9.71
CA HIS A 21 14.27 -7.25 -8.90
C HIS A 21 15.70 -7.81 -8.94
N LEU A 22 16.30 -7.93 -10.13
CA LEU A 22 17.67 -8.40 -10.31
C LEU A 22 18.68 -7.46 -9.62
N ALA A 23 18.62 -6.15 -9.92
CA ALA A 23 19.58 -5.18 -9.39
C ALA A 23 19.51 -5.07 -7.86
N PHE A 24 18.31 -4.93 -7.27
CA PHE A 24 18.20 -4.83 -5.81
C PHE A 24 18.53 -6.14 -5.11
N THR A 25 18.17 -7.29 -5.68
CA THR A 25 18.53 -8.58 -5.08
C THR A 25 20.04 -8.78 -5.12
N ALA A 26 20.70 -8.44 -6.23
CA ALA A 26 22.15 -8.44 -6.33
C ALA A 26 22.80 -7.49 -5.32
N MET A 27 22.35 -6.23 -5.20
CA MET A 27 22.94 -5.27 -4.26
C MET A 27 22.73 -5.63 -2.78
N LEU A 28 21.57 -6.19 -2.41
CA LEU A 28 21.21 -6.43 -1.01
C LEU A 28 21.60 -7.83 -0.52
N HIS A 29 21.54 -8.82 -1.41
CA HIS A 29 21.72 -10.23 -1.05
C HIS A 29 22.92 -10.85 -1.77
N GLY A 30 23.36 -10.29 -2.90
CA GLY A 30 24.44 -10.83 -3.72
C GLY A 30 24.14 -12.24 -4.25
N GLY A 31 25.20 -13.00 -4.48
CA GLY A 31 25.13 -14.41 -4.84
C GLY A 31 24.66 -14.62 -6.27
N ASP A 32 23.79 -15.60 -6.51
CA ASP A 32 23.40 -16.03 -7.86
C ASP A 32 22.83 -14.88 -8.72
N HIS A 33 22.20 -13.86 -8.11
CA HIS A 33 21.69 -12.69 -8.82
C HIS A 33 22.80 -11.73 -9.26
N GLU A 34 23.83 -11.56 -8.42
CA GLU A 34 25.01 -10.74 -8.72
C GLU A 34 25.91 -11.45 -9.74
N ASP A 35 26.23 -12.73 -9.51
CA ASP A 35 27.04 -13.55 -10.43
C ASP A 35 26.44 -13.60 -11.84
N TRP A 36 25.11 -13.73 -11.92
CA TRP A 36 24.40 -13.75 -13.21
C TRP A 36 24.48 -12.40 -13.93
N LEU A 37 24.38 -11.29 -13.20
CA LEU A 37 24.49 -9.94 -13.75
C LEU A 37 25.93 -9.62 -14.15
N ASP A 38 26.93 -9.96 -13.34
CA ASP A 38 28.33 -9.72 -13.63
C ASP A 38 28.82 -10.45 -14.90
N ASP A 39 28.28 -11.64 -15.17
CA ASP A 39 28.59 -12.44 -16.38
C ASP A 39 27.98 -11.84 -17.66
N ARG A 40 26.79 -11.23 -17.58
CA ARG A 40 26.00 -10.82 -18.76
C ARG A 40 26.01 -9.32 -19.01
N VAL A 41 25.91 -8.54 -17.94
CA VAL A 41 25.78 -7.08 -17.95
C VAL A 41 26.73 -6.52 -16.89
N PRO A 42 28.07 -6.58 -17.10
CA PRO A 42 29.05 -6.22 -16.07
C PRO A 42 28.97 -4.75 -15.60
N ASP A 43 28.30 -3.88 -16.34
CA ASP A 43 28.02 -2.49 -16.00
C ASP A 43 26.60 -2.27 -15.44
N TRP A 44 25.92 -3.34 -14.99
CA TRP A 44 24.52 -3.31 -14.51
C TRP A 44 24.28 -2.29 -13.40
N SER A 45 25.25 -2.08 -12.50
CA SER A 45 25.13 -1.17 -11.36
C SER A 45 25.06 0.30 -11.76
N GLU A 46 25.55 0.64 -12.96
CA GLU A 46 25.59 2.01 -13.48
C GLU A 46 24.41 2.31 -14.42
N ARG A 47 23.62 1.29 -14.78
CA ARG A 47 22.53 1.41 -15.74
C ARG A 47 21.23 1.86 -15.08
N GLU A 48 20.47 2.64 -15.85
CA GLU A 48 19.08 2.93 -15.49
C GLU A 48 18.20 1.68 -15.67
N PRO A 49 17.10 1.57 -14.91
CA PRO A 49 16.23 0.39 -14.92
C PRO A 49 15.73 0.01 -16.31
N ALA A 50 15.32 0.97 -17.14
CA ALA A 50 14.87 0.73 -18.51
C ALA A 50 16.00 0.21 -19.42
N GLY A 51 17.22 0.72 -19.24
CA GLY A 51 18.40 0.27 -19.98
C GLY A 51 18.81 -1.15 -19.57
N LEU A 52 18.74 -1.45 -18.28
CA LEU A 52 18.98 -2.80 -17.78
C LEU A 52 17.89 -3.78 -18.23
N ALA A 53 16.62 -3.37 -18.24
CA ALA A 53 15.49 -4.17 -18.72
C ALA A 53 15.69 -4.64 -20.16
N ALA A 54 16.18 -3.77 -21.05
CA ALA A 54 16.43 -4.11 -22.44
C ALA A 54 17.49 -5.22 -22.61
N GLU A 55 18.47 -5.29 -21.70
CA GLU A 55 19.51 -6.33 -21.72
C GLU A 55 19.06 -7.64 -21.08
N VAL A 56 18.27 -7.58 -20.01
CA VAL A 56 17.89 -8.80 -19.25
C VAL A 56 16.67 -9.50 -19.81
N THR A 57 15.72 -8.77 -20.43
CA THR A 57 14.49 -9.34 -20.97
C THR A 57 14.69 -10.39 -22.07
N PRO A 58 15.67 -10.28 -22.99
CA PRO A 58 15.96 -11.34 -23.97
C PRO A 58 16.41 -12.68 -23.34
N HIS A 59 16.87 -12.65 -22.09
CA HIS A 59 17.31 -13.82 -21.34
C HIS A 59 16.25 -14.36 -20.38
N ALA A 60 15.16 -13.63 -20.19
CA ALA A 60 14.06 -14.02 -19.32
C ALA A 60 12.97 -14.72 -20.11
N ALA A 61 12.38 -15.76 -19.53
CA ALA A 61 11.21 -16.40 -20.10
C ALA A 61 9.97 -15.52 -19.89
N ASP A 62 9.08 -15.47 -20.88
CA ASP A 62 7.75 -14.88 -20.69
C ASP A 62 6.99 -15.62 -19.58
N ALA A 63 6.35 -14.86 -18.68
CA ALA A 63 5.62 -15.40 -17.55
C ALA A 63 4.26 -14.73 -17.37
N GLU A 64 3.30 -15.49 -16.83
CA GLU A 64 2.03 -14.93 -16.39
C GLU A 64 2.23 -14.26 -15.03
N TYR A 65 1.91 -12.96 -14.96
CA TYR A 65 1.89 -12.22 -13.71
C TYR A 65 0.45 -12.11 -13.23
N ASN A 66 0.15 -12.71 -12.08
CA ASN A 66 -1.18 -12.65 -11.49
C ASN A 66 -1.38 -11.30 -10.80
N GLU A 67 -2.05 -10.37 -11.48
CA GLU A 67 -2.45 -9.07 -10.93
C GLU A 67 -3.54 -9.27 -9.86
N VAL A 68 -3.12 -9.50 -8.61
CA VAL A 68 -4.01 -9.46 -7.45
C VAL A 68 -4.19 -8.00 -7.04
N PHE A 69 -5.37 -7.46 -7.35
CA PHE A 69 -5.78 -6.15 -6.85
C PHE A 69 -6.07 -6.25 -5.35
N GLU A 70 -5.76 -5.21 -4.58
CA GLU A 70 -6.17 -5.08 -3.16
C GLU A 70 -7.69 -5.18 -2.96
N ASP A 71 -8.48 -5.06 -4.03
CA ASP A 71 -9.94 -5.18 -4.02
C ASP A 71 -10.45 -6.60 -4.28
N THR A 72 -9.63 -7.49 -4.86
CA THR A 72 -10.00 -8.88 -5.17
C THR A 72 -9.42 -9.89 -4.19
N VAL A 73 -8.42 -9.51 -3.38
CA VAL A 73 -8.15 -10.20 -2.13
C VAL A 73 -9.35 -9.95 -1.20
N PRO A 74 -10.01 -11.00 -0.68
CA PRO A 74 -11.05 -10.81 0.31
C PRO A 74 -10.46 -9.98 1.45
N ARG A 75 -10.97 -8.77 1.71
CA ARG A 75 -10.63 -7.96 2.89
C ARG A 75 -11.15 -8.57 4.19
N GLY A 76 -11.31 -9.90 4.23
CA GLY A 76 -11.52 -10.66 5.44
C GLY A 76 -10.16 -11.04 5.99
N ARG A 77 -9.88 -10.60 7.22
CA ARG A 77 -8.76 -11.12 8.01
C ARG A 77 -8.73 -12.65 7.81
N PRO A 78 -7.61 -13.26 7.41
CA PRO A 78 -7.54 -14.71 7.31
C PRO A 78 -8.01 -15.27 8.65
N ASP A 79 -8.98 -16.19 8.60
CA ASP A 79 -9.40 -16.97 9.76
C ASP A 79 -8.27 -17.92 10.13
N VAL A 80 -7.19 -17.34 10.66
CA VAL A 80 -6.14 -18.06 11.36
C VAL A 80 -6.80 -18.51 12.65
N GLY A 81 -7.36 -19.73 12.62
CA GLY A 81 -8.09 -20.36 13.70
C GLY A 81 -7.29 -20.42 14.99
N MET A 82 -7.24 -19.29 15.69
CA MET A 82 -6.72 -19.19 17.04
C MET A 82 -7.85 -19.61 17.99
N GLY A 83 -7.98 -20.94 18.09
CA GLY A 83 -8.49 -21.67 19.25
C GLY A 83 -9.76 -21.17 19.93
N SER A 84 -10.88 -21.82 19.64
CA SER A 84 -11.60 -22.56 20.69
C SER A 84 -12.47 -23.64 20.06
N GLY A 85 -12.03 -24.89 20.22
CA GLY A 85 -12.81 -26.05 19.84
C GLY A 85 -14.11 -26.14 20.64
N ALA A 86 -15.21 -26.33 19.94
CA ALA A 86 -16.42 -26.92 20.48
C ALA A 86 -16.81 -28.08 19.57
N ASN A 87 -16.94 -29.26 20.18
CA ASN A 87 -17.16 -30.56 19.55
C ASN A 87 -18.40 -30.59 18.62
N PRO A 88 -18.39 -31.39 17.55
CA PRO A 88 -19.56 -31.58 16.68
C PRO A 88 -20.52 -32.62 17.29
N ASP A 89 -21.08 -32.31 18.44
CA ASP A 89 -22.08 -33.17 19.12
C ASP A 89 -23.19 -32.34 19.77
N ASP A 90 -23.83 -31.42 19.03
CA ASP A 90 -25.16 -30.95 19.44
C ASP A 90 -26.06 -30.77 18.22
N ALA A 91 -26.89 -31.79 18.01
CA ALA A 91 -27.93 -31.81 17.02
C ALA A 91 -29.19 -31.17 17.60
N GLY A 92 -29.58 -30.04 17.02
CA GLY A 92 -30.95 -29.56 17.06
C GLY A 92 -31.07 -28.10 17.47
N HIS A 93 -31.60 -27.27 16.60
CA HIS A 93 -32.97 -26.74 16.73
C HIS A 93 -33.25 -25.85 15.51
N GLY A 94 -34.17 -26.32 14.67
CA GLY A 94 -34.77 -25.50 13.63
C GLY A 94 -35.78 -24.52 14.24
N GLY A 95 -35.91 -23.35 13.62
CA GLY A 95 -36.94 -22.39 13.99
C GLY A 95 -36.81 -21.11 13.18
N GLY A 96 -37.50 -21.04 12.04
CA GLY A 96 -37.77 -19.77 11.38
C GLY A 96 -38.81 -18.97 12.16
N GLY A 97 -38.74 -17.64 12.09
CA GLY A 97 -39.85 -16.79 12.50
C GLY A 97 -39.48 -15.37 12.90
N ALA A 98 -40.00 -14.43 12.12
CA ALA A 98 -40.50 -13.11 12.51
C ALA A 98 -39.50 -12.03 12.97
N GLY A 99 -39.61 -10.87 12.31
CA GLY A 99 -38.80 -9.69 12.56
C GLY A 99 -38.98 -9.09 13.94
N HIS A 100 -37.96 -8.33 14.36
CA HIS A 100 -38.00 -7.54 15.57
C HIS A 100 -37.21 -6.26 15.33
N GLY A 101 -37.90 -5.12 15.40
CA GLY A 101 -37.27 -3.80 15.43
C GLY A 101 -36.54 -3.63 16.76
N HIS A 102 -35.31 -3.13 16.72
CA HIS A 102 -34.54 -2.85 17.92
C HIS A 102 -34.70 -1.37 18.30
N ASP A 103 -35.65 -1.12 19.20
CA ASP A 103 -35.60 0.01 20.15
C ASP A 103 -34.45 -0.25 21.14
N HIS A 104 -33.53 0.71 21.27
CA HIS A 104 -32.44 0.66 22.24
C HIS A 104 -32.83 1.41 23.52
N ASP A 105 -33.53 0.70 24.42
CA ASP A 105 -33.70 1.10 25.82
C ASP A 105 -32.52 0.54 26.63
N HIS A 106 -31.66 1.42 27.16
CA HIS A 106 -30.47 1.04 27.91
C HIS A 106 -30.83 0.74 29.37
N LEU A 107 -31.03 -0.55 29.67
CA LEU A 107 -30.97 -1.09 31.03
C LEU A 107 -29.76 -2.02 31.13
N ALA A 108 -28.83 -1.64 32.00
CA ALA A 108 -27.59 -2.35 32.31
C ALA A 108 -27.85 -3.79 32.78
N ASP A 109 -27.31 -4.80 32.07
CA ASP A 109 -26.76 -6.03 32.68
C ASP A 109 -25.94 -6.86 31.66
N ARG A 110 -24.63 -6.93 31.90
CA ARG A 110 -23.69 -8.06 31.68
C ARG A 110 -23.86 -8.93 30.42
N ASN A 111 -23.33 -8.46 29.29
CA ASN A 111 -22.42 -9.21 28.42
C ASN A 111 -22.04 -8.32 27.22
N GLU A 112 -21.13 -7.37 27.42
CA GLU A 112 -20.54 -6.67 26.30
C GLU A 112 -19.40 -7.53 25.73
N PRO A 113 -19.42 -7.90 24.44
CA PRO A 113 -18.21 -8.39 23.80
C PRO A 113 -17.14 -7.28 23.94
N PRO A 114 -15.84 -7.60 24.09
CA PRO A 114 -14.84 -6.56 24.20
C PRO A 114 -14.90 -5.69 22.94
N GLU A 115 -15.35 -4.44 23.14
CA GLU A 115 -15.31 -3.37 22.17
C GLU A 115 -13.93 -3.41 21.51
N THR A 116 -13.89 -3.58 20.20
CA THR A 116 -12.64 -3.63 19.43
C THR A 116 -12.09 -2.20 19.28
N GLY A 117 -11.73 -1.61 20.42
CA GLY A 117 -11.30 -0.22 20.57
C GLY A 117 -10.39 -0.06 21.79
N VAL A 118 -9.67 1.06 21.85
CA VAL A 118 -8.81 1.39 23.00
C VAL A 118 -9.71 1.55 24.22
N PRO A 119 -9.50 0.80 25.31
CA PRO A 119 -10.34 0.88 26.51
C PRO A 119 -10.30 2.27 27.11
N ASP A 120 -11.34 2.63 27.85
CA ASP A 120 -11.36 3.91 28.54
C ASP A 120 -10.31 3.94 29.66
N ALA A 121 -9.63 5.08 29.85
CA ALA A 121 -8.55 5.18 30.84
C ALA A 121 -9.05 4.94 32.27
N ASP A 122 -10.34 5.17 32.53
CA ASP A 122 -10.95 4.96 33.84
C ASP A 122 -11.41 3.50 34.06
N THR A 123 -11.34 2.65 33.03
CA THR A 123 -11.67 1.21 33.12
C THR A 123 -10.43 0.31 33.14
N VAL A 124 -9.23 0.87 33.09
CA VAL A 124 -7.96 0.14 33.14
C VAL A 124 -7.39 0.13 34.55
N ASP A 125 -7.15 -1.07 35.10
CA ASP A 125 -6.62 -1.25 36.46
C ASP A 125 -5.13 -0.86 36.59
N ASP A 126 -4.37 -0.88 35.49
CA ASP A 126 -2.96 -0.52 35.49
C ASP A 126 -2.77 1.01 35.36
N PRO A 127 -2.16 1.68 36.35
CA PRO A 127 -2.02 3.13 36.34
C PRO A 127 -1.11 3.64 35.23
N THR A 128 -0.11 2.86 34.81
CA THR A 128 0.81 3.26 33.72
C THR A 128 0.11 3.20 32.37
N VAL A 129 -0.73 2.18 32.16
CA VAL A 129 -1.54 2.05 30.94
C VAL A 129 -2.62 3.12 30.89
N ALA A 130 -3.28 3.41 32.02
CA ALA A 130 -4.28 4.47 32.10
C ALA A 130 -3.69 5.85 31.75
N GLU A 131 -2.50 6.17 32.25
CA GLU A 131 -1.81 7.42 31.90
C GLU A 131 -1.42 7.48 30.42
N ALA A 132 -0.90 6.39 29.84
CA ALA A 132 -0.57 6.35 28.41
C ALA A 132 -1.79 6.57 27.50
N ILE A 133 -2.96 6.05 27.88
CA ILE A 133 -4.21 6.26 27.14
C ILE A 133 -4.68 7.72 27.24
N ARG A 134 -4.53 8.36 28.41
CA ARG A 134 -4.86 9.79 28.60
C ARG A 134 -3.95 10.67 27.75
N ASP A 135 -2.65 10.42 27.78
CA ASP A 135 -1.64 11.15 27.00
C ASP A 135 -1.91 11.04 25.49
N ALA A 136 -2.14 9.84 24.98
CA ALA A 136 -2.47 9.62 23.56
C ALA A 136 -3.74 10.37 23.11
N ARG A 137 -4.77 10.44 23.97
CA ARG A 137 -6.01 11.18 23.69
C ARG A 137 -5.79 12.70 23.70
N GLU A 138 -4.89 13.21 24.54
CA GLU A 138 -4.50 14.63 24.57
C GLU A 138 -3.78 15.04 23.30
N LEU A 139 -2.75 14.28 22.88
CA LEU A 139 -2.00 14.52 21.64
C LEU A 139 -2.91 14.53 20.40
N THR A 140 -3.91 13.64 20.37
CA THR A 140 -4.89 13.59 19.28
C THR A 140 -5.78 14.84 19.25
N ARG A 141 -6.14 15.40 20.42
CA ARG A 141 -6.91 16.64 20.52
C ARG A 141 -6.09 17.86 20.07
N GLU A 142 -4.82 17.93 20.45
CA GLU A 142 -3.89 18.97 19.99
C GLU A 142 -3.72 18.93 18.46
N ALA A 143 -3.42 17.76 17.90
CA ALA A 143 -3.24 17.59 16.46
C ALA A 143 -4.50 17.97 15.64
N THR A 144 -5.70 17.81 16.20
CA THR A 144 -6.96 18.18 15.54
C THR A 144 -7.29 19.67 15.70
N GLY A 145 -6.75 20.34 16.72
CA GLY A 145 -7.02 21.75 17.05
C GLY A 145 -6.17 22.77 16.29
N ASP A 146 -4.99 22.38 15.78
CA ASP A 146 -4.01 23.27 15.11
C ASP A 146 -4.26 23.44 13.60
N GLY A 147 -5.40 22.97 13.08
CA GLY A 147 -5.74 22.98 11.65
C GLY A 147 -6.48 24.23 11.14
N ASN A 148 -6.62 25.30 11.93
CA ASN A 148 -7.41 26.47 11.54
C ASN A 148 -6.75 27.82 11.88
N ALA A 149 -5.62 28.10 11.23
CA ALA A 149 -5.19 29.48 10.96
C ALA A 149 -4.31 29.52 9.71
N THR A 150 -4.57 30.53 8.87
CA THR A 150 -3.84 30.95 7.66
C THR A 150 -4.16 30.23 6.33
N ASN A 151 -5.38 30.44 5.82
CA ASN A 151 -5.52 30.71 4.38
C ASN A 151 -5.25 32.21 4.18
N ASP A 152 -3.98 32.59 4.07
CA ASP A 152 -3.59 33.88 3.51
C ASP A 152 -3.46 33.68 2.01
N ASP A 153 -4.58 33.92 1.31
CA ASP A 153 -4.64 33.97 -0.15
C ASP A 153 -3.75 35.13 -0.63
N THR A 154 -2.45 34.87 -0.83
CA THR A 154 -1.61 35.76 -1.63
C THR A 154 -2.04 35.63 -3.08
N ASN A 155 -2.94 36.53 -3.46
CA ASN A 155 -3.33 36.89 -4.82
C ASN A 155 -2.07 37.07 -5.70
N LEU A 156 -1.67 36.01 -6.42
CA LEU A 156 -0.70 36.11 -7.49
C LEU A 156 -1.43 36.62 -8.73
N GLU A 157 -1.43 37.94 -8.89
CA GLU A 157 -1.82 38.61 -10.13
C GLU A 157 -0.96 38.07 -11.28
N SER A 158 -1.52 37.16 -12.08
CA SER A 158 -1.00 36.85 -13.41
C SER A 158 -1.09 38.12 -14.25
N SER A 159 0.02 38.85 -14.31
CA SER A 159 0.20 39.97 -15.21
C SER A 159 0.34 39.42 -16.61
N ASP A 160 -0.78 39.41 -17.33
CA ASP A 160 -0.86 39.23 -18.78
C ASP A 160 -0.05 40.35 -19.43
N ALA A 161 1.17 40.04 -19.84
CA ALA A 161 2.07 40.95 -20.54
C ALA A 161 2.70 40.20 -21.72
N ASP A 162 1.99 40.26 -22.84
CA ASP A 162 2.51 40.65 -24.16
C ASP A 162 3.84 40.00 -24.62
N SER A 163 3.72 39.09 -25.59
CA SER A 163 4.86 38.65 -26.41
C SER A 163 4.42 38.65 -27.88
N GLU A 164 4.41 39.84 -28.46
CA GLU A 164 4.55 40.03 -29.90
C GLU A 164 6.01 39.72 -30.33
N GLU A 165 6.23 38.58 -31.00
CA GLU A 165 7.45 38.35 -31.79
C GLU A 165 7.06 37.71 -33.14
N ASP A 166 6.49 38.52 -34.03
CA ASP A 166 6.33 38.19 -35.45
C ASP A 166 7.63 38.56 -36.18
N ALA A 167 8.63 37.68 -36.08
CA ALA A 167 9.89 37.80 -36.81
C ALA A 167 9.83 36.99 -38.12
N THR A 168 9.45 37.69 -39.18
CA THR A 168 9.70 37.46 -40.62
C THR A 168 10.55 36.22 -40.99
N VAL A 169 9.92 35.22 -41.63
CA VAL A 169 10.63 34.23 -42.45
C VAL A 169 10.27 34.43 -43.92
N ASP A 170 11.22 35.08 -44.60
CA ASP A 170 11.33 35.24 -46.05
C ASP A 170 11.57 33.87 -46.73
N PRO A 171 10.74 33.44 -47.69
CA PRO A 171 10.98 32.22 -48.45
C PRO A 171 11.62 32.54 -49.82
N ASP A 172 12.87 33.03 -49.84
CA ASP A 172 13.71 32.98 -51.05
C ASP A 172 14.98 32.15 -50.80
N ARG A 173 15.01 30.93 -51.35
CA ARG A 173 16.25 30.21 -51.60
C ARG A 173 16.17 29.42 -52.90
N GLY A 174 16.43 30.13 -54.00
CA GLY A 174 16.81 29.53 -55.27
C GLY A 174 18.33 29.37 -55.40
N SER A 175 18.76 28.20 -55.89
CA SER A 175 19.76 28.01 -56.98
C SER A 175 20.02 26.52 -57.19
#